data_AF-A0A973RQN1-F1
#
_entry.id   AF-A0A973RQN1-F1
#
_cell.length_a   1.000
_cell.length_b   1.000
_cell.length_c   1.000
_cell.angle_alpha   90.00
_cell.angle_beta   90.00
_cell.angle_gamma   90.00
#
_symmetry.space_group_name_H-M   'P 1'
#
loop_
_entity.id
_entity.type
_entity.pdbx_description
1 polymer ?
#
loop_
_entity_poly.entity_id
_entity_poly.type
_entity_poly.pdbx_seq_one_letter_code
_entity_poly.pdbx_strand_id
1 'polypeptide(L)'
;YRHAEAELSRTAPGCGLRWQLLAAIGQVESGQADGGRVRADGTTVTPILGPRLDGGAFAVVPDTDGGAYDGDAVYDRAVGPMQFIPSTWARWGADGNGDGRADPDNVFDAALAAGRYLCAAGGDLSEPAGLDRAILGYNHSEAYLRTVRAWYAYFLEGHTVVPDGSAGSSVRSSARPAPSHSPKPARTPKPTPKPSHRPSATPSPPASPTPSNSHPAAGTSPEPLTPMPTPSIDLPTENVLPSGLPLAGG
;
A
#
# COMPACT_ATOMS: atom_id res chain seq x y z
N TYR A 1 0.05 -9.77 7.60
CA TYR A 1 -1.14 -9.61 8.48
C TYR A 1 -1.12 -10.46 9.75
N ARG A 2 -1.11 -11.80 9.70
CA ARG A 2 -1.11 -12.64 10.92
C ARG A 2 0.03 -12.32 11.89
N HIS A 3 1.20 -11.96 11.36
CA HIS A 3 2.31 -11.50 12.19
C HIS A 3 1.97 -10.24 13.02
N ALA A 4 1.35 -9.25 12.38
CA ALA A 4 0.91 -8.03 13.06
C ALA A 4 -0.19 -8.31 14.10
N GLU A 5 -1.14 -9.19 13.81
CA GLU A 5 -2.14 -9.64 14.79
C GLU A 5 -1.48 -10.30 16.00
N ALA A 6 -0.51 -11.20 15.78
CA ALA A 6 0.20 -11.87 16.86
C ALA A 6 0.97 -10.88 17.74
N GLU A 7 1.66 -9.92 17.14
CA GLU A 7 2.40 -8.90 17.89
C GLU A 7 1.46 -7.94 18.65
N LEU A 8 0.35 -7.55 18.05
CA LEU A 8 -0.62 -6.64 18.68
C LEU A 8 -1.47 -7.33 19.74
N SER A 9 -1.72 -8.63 19.62
CA SER A 9 -2.32 -9.42 20.69
C SER A 9 -1.46 -9.42 21.95
N ARG A 10 -0.13 -9.27 21.80
CA ARG A 10 0.82 -9.23 22.92
C ARG A 10 1.06 -7.81 23.46
N THR A 11 1.12 -6.81 22.58
CA THR A 11 1.46 -5.42 22.94
C THR A 11 0.25 -4.53 23.20
N ALA A 12 -0.92 -4.88 22.66
CA ALA A 12 -2.20 -4.18 22.82
C ALA A 12 -3.36 -5.19 22.97
N PRO A 13 -3.37 -6.05 24.01
CA PRO A 13 -4.31 -7.17 24.14
C PRO A 13 -5.80 -6.74 24.19
N GLY A 14 -6.09 -5.54 24.68
CA GLY A 14 -7.47 -4.98 24.70
C GLY A 14 -7.97 -4.48 23.34
N CYS A 15 -7.14 -4.52 22.30
CA CYS A 15 -7.52 -4.07 20.97
C CYS A 15 -8.41 -5.08 20.21
N GLY A 16 -8.26 -6.38 20.47
CA GLY A 16 -9.06 -7.40 19.77
C GLY A 16 -8.90 -7.41 18.24
N LEU A 17 -7.79 -6.87 17.70
CA LEU A 17 -7.53 -6.84 16.26
C LEU A 17 -7.49 -8.27 15.70
N ARG A 18 -8.21 -8.48 14.59
CA ARG A 18 -8.13 -9.72 13.80
C ARG A 18 -7.38 -9.49 12.51
N TRP A 19 -6.52 -10.43 12.12
CA TRP A 19 -5.71 -10.29 10.90
C TRP A 19 -6.55 -10.10 9.63
N GLN A 20 -7.77 -10.63 9.61
CA GLN A 20 -8.71 -10.46 8.51
C GLN A 20 -9.10 -8.99 8.27
N LEU A 21 -9.12 -8.15 9.31
CA LEU A 21 -9.39 -6.72 9.14
C LEU A 21 -8.24 -6.05 8.38
N LEU A 22 -6.99 -6.38 8.72
CA LEU A 22 -5.83 -5.89 7.99
C LEU A 22 -5.84 -6.37 6.53
N ALA A 23 -6.21 -7.64 6.29
CA ALA A 23 -6.36 -8.17 4.94
C ALA A 23 -7.47 -7.46 4.16
N ALA A 24 -8.59 -7.13 4.80
CA ALA A 24 -9.68 -6.39 4.18
C ALA A 24 -9.25 -4.97 3.77
N ILE A 25 -8.53 -4.26 4.65
CA ILE A 25 -7.97 -2.95 4.32
C ILE A 25 -6.94 -3.08 3.20
N GLY A 26 -5.96 -3.99 3.30
CA GLY A 26 -4.97 -4.21 2.24
C GLY A 26 -5.57 -4.61 0.89
N GLN A 27 -6.73 -5.27 0.89
CA GLN A 27 -7.49 -5.55 -0.34
C GLN A 27 -8.01 -4.25 -0.98
N VAL A 28 -8.61 -3.38 -0.17
CA VAL A 28 -9.18 -2.11 -0.64
C VAL A 28 -8.10 -1.10 -1.00
N GLU A 29 -6.98 -1.09 -0.29
CA GLU A 29 -5.91 -0.12 -0.50
C GLU A 29 -5.06 -0.44 -1.75
N SER A 30 -4.68 -1.70 -1.94
CA SER A 30 -3.70 -2.06 -2.97
C SER A 30 -3.94 -3.40 -3.65
N GLY A 31 -5.09 -4.05 -3.41
CA GLY A 31 -5.35 -5.39 -3.92
C GLY A 31 -4.36 -6.44 -3.39
N GLN A 32 -4.04 -6.38 -2.09
CA GLN A 32 -3.04 -7.23 -1.43
C GLN A 32 -1.61 -7.00 -1.93
N ALA A 33 -1.14 -5.75 -1.94
CA ALA A 33 0.19 -5.40 -2.45
C ALA A 33 0.36 -5.81 -3.93
N ASP A 34 -0.55 -5.33 -4.79
CA ASP A 34 -0.57 -5.62 -6.23
C ASP A 34 -0.63 -7.13 -6.51
N GLY A 35 -1.59 -7.85 -5.91
CA GLY A 35 -1.76 -9.30 -6.09
C GLY A 35 -0.68 -10.15 -5.40
N GLY A 36 -0.08 -9.64 -4.32
CA GLY A 36 0.95 -10.32 -3.54
C GLY A 36 2.33 -10.28 -4.19
N ARG A 37 2.62 -9.25 -4.99
CA ARG A 37 3.90 -9.07 -5.70
C ARG A 37 4.98 -8.51 -4.77
N VAL A 38 5.41 -9.36 -3.84
CA VAL A 38 6.43 -9.06 -2.83
C VAL A 38 7.62 -10.01 -2.91
N ARG A 39 8.78 -9.55 -2.45
CA ARG A 39 9.97 -10.39 -2.25
C ARG A 39 9.81 -11.24 -0.98
N ALA A 40 10.76 -12.15 -0.76
CA ALA A 40 10.74 -13.06 0.39
C ALA A 40 10.80 -12.36 1.76
N ASP A 41 11.41 -11.17 1.79
CA ASP A 41 11.48 -10.29 2.98
C ASP A 41 10.20 -9.46 3.20
N GLY A 42 9.23 -9.54 2.29
CA GLY A 42 7.98 -8.80 2.33
C GLY A 42 7.99 -7.45 1.60
N THR A 43 9.13 -7.02 1.06
CA THR A 43 9.21 -5.74 0.34
C THR A 43 8.55 -5.86 -1.04
N THR A 44 7.70 -4.89 -1.40
CA THR A 44 7.03 -4.82 -2.71
C THR A 44 8.06 -4.85 -3.84
N VAL A 45 7.74 -5.53 -4.93
CA VAL A 45 8.67 -5.64 -6.08
C VAL A 45 8.91 -4.26 -6.71
N THR A 46 7.87 -3.44 -6.75
CA THR A 46 7.87 -2.04 -7.16
C THR A 46 7.12 -1.21 -6.12
N PRO A 47 7.54 0.04 -5.84
CA PRO A 47 6.81 0.93 -4.95
C PRO A 47 5.35 1.06 -5.36
N ILE A 48 4.45 0.98 -4.38
CA ILE A 48 3.02 1.16 -4.62
C ILE A 48 2.66 2.59 -4.23
N LEU A 49 2.41 3.43 -5.24
CA LEU A 49 2.07 4.83 -5.05
C LEU A 49 0.62 5.09 -5.44
N GLY A 50 -0.17 5.52 -4.44
CA GLY A 50 -1.54 5.96 -4.59
C GLY A 50 -1.64 7.29 -5.33
N PRO A 51 -2.85 7.84 -5.51
CA PRO A 51 -3.01 9.11 -6.20
C PRO A 51 -2.22 10.25 -5.54
N ARG A 52 -1.84 11.23 -6.36
CA ARG A 52 -1.27 12.49 -5.88
C ARG A 52 -2.34 13.35 -5.22
N LEU A 53 -2.02 13.92 -4.06
CA LEU A 53 -2.96 14.68 -3.23
C LEU A 53 -2.79 16.18 -3.47
N ASP A 54 -3.10 16.62 -4.69
CA ASP A 54 -2.88 17.99 -5.17
C ASP A 54 -4.16 18.86 -5.24
N GLY A 55 -5.28 18.35 -4.72
CA GLY A 55 -6.56 19.08 -4.74
C GLY A 55 -7.38 18.91 -6.02
N GLY A 56 -6.94 18.07 -6.96
CA GLY A 56 -7.71 17.72 -8.15
C GLY A 56 -8.92 16.84 -7.80
N ALA A 57 -8.76 15.52 -7.91
CA ALA A 57 -9.80 14.56 -7.53
C ALA A 57 -9.77 14.19 -6.03
N PHE A 58 -8.71 14.58 -5.32
CA PHE A 58 -8.42 14.17 -3.95
C PHE A 58 -8.09 15.37 -3.07
N ALA A 59 -8.04 15.17 -1.75
CA ALA A 59 -7.64 16.20 -0.81
C ALA A 59 -6.25 16.76 -1.16
N VAL A 60 -5.97 18.00 -0.75
CA VAL A 60 -4.63 18.60 -0.84
C VAL A 60 -3.81 18.15 0.36
N VAL A 61 -2.66 17.52 0.13
CA VAL A 61 -1.66 17.22 1.16
C VAL A 61 -0.29 17.71 0.64
N PRO A 62 0.24 18.82 1.16
CA PRO A 62 1.59 19.29 0.84
C PRO A 62 2.65 18.25 1.25
N ASP A 63 3.81 18.27 0.58
CA ASP A 63 4.97 17.41 0.93
C ASP A 63 5.30 17.49 2.43
N THR A 64 5.49 16.33 3.05
CA THR A 64 5.85 16.23 4.48
C THR A 64 7.16 15.50 4.76
N ASP A 65 7.82 14.94 3.75
CA ASP A 65 9.02 14.12 3.92
C ASP A 65 10.19 14.47 2.97
N GLY A 66 10.02 15.49 2.12
CA GLY A 66 11.01 15.89 1.12
C GLY A 66 11.03 14.97 -0.11
N GLY A 67 9.92 14.27 -0.39
CA GLY A 67 9.80 13.25 -1.43
C GLY A 67 10.51 11.93 -1.09
N ALA A 68 10.69 11.62 0.20
CA ALA A 68 11.48 10.47 0.64
C ALA A 68 10.83 9.13 0.27
N TYR A 69 9.50 9.02 0.38
CA TYR A 69 8.78 7.79 0.09
C TYR A 69 8.08 7.75 -1.28
N ASP A 70 7.74 8.89 -1.86
CA ASP A 70 6.97 8.97 -3.11
C ASP A 70 7.66 9.72 -4.26
N GLY A 71 8.80 10.38 -3.97
CA GLY A 71 9.57 11.15 -4.93
C GLY A 71 8.98 12.52 -5.32
N ASP A 72 7.91 12.99 -4.66
CA ASP A 72 7.27 14.28 -4.95
C ASP A 72 7.57 15.31 -3.86
N ALA A 73 8.42 16.30 -4.18
CA ALA A 73 8.81 17.35 -3.25
C ALA A 73 7.80 18.52 -3.14
N VAL A 74 6.56 18.34 -3.62
CA VAL A 74 5.51 19.37 -3.60
C VAL A 74 4.25 18.88 -2.90
N TYR A 75 3.78 17.68 -3.24
CA TYR A 75 2.57 17.09 -2.67
C TYR A 75 2.80 15.62 -2.34
N ASP A 76 2.32 15.19 -1.18
CA ASP A 76 2.39 13.79 -0.78
C ASP A 76 1.45 12.92 -1.65
N ARG A 77 1.84 11.65 -1.78
CA ARG A 77 1.03 10.55 -2.28
C ARG A 77 0.88 9.53 -1.15
N ALA A 78 -0.17 8.72 -1.22
CA ALA A 78 -0.24 7.56 -0.35
C ALA A 78 0.76 6.49 -0.80
N VAL A 79 1.47 5.86 0.13
CA VAL A 79 2.60 4.97 -0.12
C VAL A 79 2.39 3.57 0.45
N GLY A 80 2.91 2.58 -0.27
CA GLY A 80 2.97 1.20 0.16
C GLY A 80 1.63 0.44 0.08
N PRO A 81 1.63 -0.84 0.47
CA PRO A 81 0.49 -1.74 0.32
C PRO A 81 -0.69 -1.41 1.23
N MET A 82 -0.46 -0.60 2.27
CA MET A 82 -1.50 -0.09 3.18
C MET A 82 -1.80 1.40 2.96
N GLN A 83 -1.28 1.98 1.87
CA GLN A 83 -1.57 3.33 1.37
C GLN A 83 -1.48 4.43 2.45
N PHE A 84 -0.38 4.45 3.21
CA PHE A 84 -0.16 5.48 4.22
C PHE A 84 0.20 6.82 3.59
N ILE A 85 -0.27 7.92 4.17
CA ILE A 85 0.31 9.25 3.88
C ILE A 85 1.66 9.37 4.61
N PRO A 86 2.72 9.95 4.00
CA PRO A 86 4.03 10.11 4.63
C PRO A 86 3.98 10.70 6.05
N SER A 87 3.18 11.73 6.29
CA SER A 87 2.97 12.31 7.64
C SER A 87 2.33 11.33 8.65
N THR A 88 1.47 10.43 8.19
CA THR A 88 0.94 9.35 9.04
C THR A 88 1.98 8.27 9.24
N TRP A 89 2.73 7.90 8.19
CA TRP A 89 3.81 6.95 8.29
C TRP A 89 4.87 7.39 9.31
N ALA A 90 5.21 8.68 9.34
CA ALA A 90 6.13 9.24 10.34
C ALA A 90 5.67 9.01 11.80
N ARG A 91 4.36 8.87 12.04
CA ARG A 91 3.78 8.65 13.37
C ARG A 91 3.54 7.17 13.67
N TRP A 92 3.15 6.38 12.68
CA TRP A 92 2.65 5.01 12.86
C TRP A 92 3.55 3.91 12.31
N GLY A 93 4.53 4.28 11.49
CA GLY A 93 5.52 3.37 10.93
C GLY A 93 6.13 2.46 11.99
N ALA A 94 6.31 1.20 11.63
CA ALA A 94 6.76 0.16 12.52
C ALA A 94 7.63 -0.84 11.75
N ASP A 95 8.70 -1.30 12.39
CA ASP A 95 9.50 -2.43 11.91
C ASP A 95 8.76 -3.73 12.26
N GLY A 96 8.11 -4.31 11.26
CA GLY A 96 7.24 -5.48 11.38
C GLY A 96 7.92 -6.78 10.99
N ASN A 97 9.07 -6.74 10.30
CA ASN A 97 9.87 -7.92 9.96
C ASN A 97 11.10 -8.10 10.87
N GLY A 98 11.44 -7.10 11.70
CA GLY A 98 12.53 -7.12 12.67
C GLY A 98 13.91 -6.83 12.08
N ASP A 99 14.00 -6.13 10.94
CA ASP A 99 15.26 -5.85 10.25
C ASP A 99 15.95 -4.54 10.69
N GLY A 100 15.31 -3.78 11.60
CA GLY A 100 15.79 -2.51 12.12
C GLY A 100 15.36 -1.28 11.32
N ARG A 101 14.54 -1.45 10.28
CA ARG A 101 13.99 -0.37 9.45
C ARG A 101 12.46 -0.43 9.45
N ALA A 102 11.83 0.74 9.45
CA ALA A 102 10.43 0.87 9.08
C ALA A 102 10.36 1.33 7.62
N ASP A 103 9.85 0.47 6.75
CA ASP A 103 9.69 0.71 5.32
C ASP A 103 8.21 0.62 4.91
N PRO A 104 7.58 1.70 4.39
CA PRO A 104 6.18 1.64 3.98
C PRO A 104 5.97 0.66 2.82
N ASP A 105 7.00 0.33 2.03
CA ASP A 105 6.93 -0.65 0.96
C ASP A 105 7.11 -2.10 1.45
N ASN A 106 7.31 -2.34 2.75
CA ASN A 106 7.34 -3.69 3.32
C ASN A 106 5.97 -4.10 3.90
N VAL A 107 5.42 -5.24 3.49
CA VAL A 107 4.08 -5.68 3.93
C VAL A 107 4.00 -6.04 5.42
N PHE A 108 5.11 -6.42 6.05
CA PHE A 108 5.10 -6.69 7.49
C PHE A 108 5.02 -5.39 8.27
N ASP A 109 5.83 -4.42 7.88
CA ASP A 109 5.90 -3.07 8.46
C ASP A 109 4.58 -2.32 8.28
N ALA A 110 4.10 -2.27 7.04
CA ALA A 110 2.85 -1.62 6.69
C ALA A 110 1.66 -2.25 7.43
N ALA A 111 1.61 -3.58 7.53
CA ALA A 111 0.55 -4.26 8.27
C ALA A 111 0.61 -3.98 9.79
N LEU A 112 1.80 -3.93 10.37
CA LEU A 112 1.97 -3.61 11.79
C LEU A 112 1.61 -2.15 12.08
N ALA A 113 2.05 -1.22 11.24
CA ALA A 113 1.67 0.19 11.32
C ALA A 113 0.15 0.38 11.25
N ALA A 114 -0.50 -0.29 10.28
CA ALA A 114 -1.96 -0.25 10.13
C ALA A 114 -2.68 -0.82 11.35
N GLY A 115 -2.22 -1.95 11.89
CA GLY A 115 -2.79 -2.52 13.10
C GLY A 115 -2.68 -1.58 14.31
N ARG A 116 -1.52 -0.93 14.50
CA ARG A 116 -1.32 0.06 15.57
C ARG A 116 -2.27 1.25 15.43
N TYR A 117 -2.41 1.76 14.21
CA TYR A 117 -3.34 2.85 13.90
C TYR A 117 -4.80 2.46 14.24
N LEU A 118 -5.24 1.30 13.76
CA LEU A 118 -6.61 0.81 13.99
C LEU A 118 -6.90 0.61 15.47
N CYS A 119 -5.96 0.03 16.22
CA CYS A 119 -6.10 -0.14 17.66
C CYS A 119 -6.25 1.20 18.38
N ALA A 120 -5.48 2.22 18.01
CA ALA A 120 -5.59 3.54 18.59
C ALA A 120 -6.91 4.24 18.21
N ALA A 121 -7.39 4.04 16.98
CA ALA A 121 -8.60 4.67 16.48
C ALA A 121 -9.87 4.03 17.05
N GLY A 122 -9.91 2.70 17.11
CA GLY A 122 -11.09 1.95 17.54
C GLY A 122 -11.16 1.67 19.03
N GLY A 123 -10.01 1.55 19.70
CA GLY A 123 -9.93 0.94 21.02
C GLY A 123 -10.12 -0.58 20.88
N ASP A 124 -11.26 -1.09 21.35
CA ASP A 124 -11.63 -2.50 21.18
C ASP A 124 -12.31 -2.73 19.83
N LEU A 125 -11.62 -3.45 18.94
CA LEU A 125 -12.07 -3.79 17.59
C LEU A 125 -12.97 -5.04 17.55
N SER A 126 -13.15 -5.73 18.68
CA SER A 126 -14.18 -6.76 18.80
C SER A 126 -15.58 -6.16 18.95
N GLU A 127 -15.66 -4.91 19.41
CA GLU A 127 -16.90 -4.15 19.50
C GLU A 127 -17.26 -3.50 18.15
N PRO A 128 -18.49 -3.68 17.63
CA PRO A 128 -18.89 -3.14 16.33
C PRO A 128 -18.67 -1.62 16.17
N ALA A 129 -18.90 -0.85 17.23
CA ALA A 129 -18.70 0.60 17.22
C ALA A 129 -17.20 0.98 17.20
N GLY A 130 -16.34 0.20 17.86
CA GLY A 130 -14.89 0.40 17.83
C GLY A 130 -14.32 0.06 16.46
N LEU A 131 -14.77 -1.04 15.86
CA LEU A 131 -14.45 -1.43 14.49
C LEU A 131 -14.79 -0.33 13.48
N ASP A 132 -16.01 0.21 13.54
CA ASP A 132 -16.44 1.27 12.61
C ASP A 132 -15.65 2.55 12.78
N ARG A 133 -15.38 2.94 14.03
CA ARG A 133 -14.55 4.10 14.33
C ARG A 133 -13.15 3.93 13.77
N ALA A 134 -12.56 2.74 13.88
CA ALA A 134 -11.24 2.45 13.34
C ALA A 134 -11.20 2.55 11.81
N ILE A 135 -12.18 1.94 11.13
CA ILE A 135 -12.26 1.95 9.66
C ILE A 135 -12.52 3.37 9.13
N LEU A 136 -13.44 4.11 9.76
CA LEU A 136 -13.73 5.51 9.40
C LEU A 136 -12.60 6.47 9.78
N GLY A 137 -11.77 6.12 10.76
CA GLY A 137 -10.51 6.81 11.03
C GLY A 137 -9.52 6.60 9.89
N TYR A 138 -9.44 5.37 9.37
CA TYR A 138 -8.57 5.04 8.24
C TYR A 138 -9.00 5.72 6.94
N ASN A 139 -10.30 5.91 6.74
CA ASN A 139 -10.83 6.72 5.64
C ASN A 139 -12.27 7.15 5.97
N HIS A 140 -12.52 8.45 6.03
CA HIS A 140 -13.83 9.00 6.42
C HIS A 140 -14.87 8.93 5.28
N SER A 141 -15.19 7.72 4.86
CA SER A 141 -16.12 7.41 3.77
C SER A 141 -17.02 6.24 4.13
N GLU A 142 -18.34 6.43 4.06
CA GLU A 142 -19.29 5.33 4.28
C GLU A 142 -19.17 4.22 3.23
N ALA A 143 -18.81 4.58 1.99
CA ALA A 143 -18.55 3.58 0.95
C ALA A 143 -17.34 2.72 1.32
N TYR A 144 -16.27 3.34 1.82
CA TYR A 144 -15.10 2.64 2.31
C TYR A 144 -15.45 1.70 3.47
N LEU A 145 -16.19 2.19 4.46
CA LEU A 145 -16.65 1.38 5.59
C LEU A 145 -17.41 0.13 5.13
N ARG A 146 -18.37 0.29 4.20
CA ARG A 146 -19.13 -0.85 3.66
C ARG A 146 -18.24 -1.85 2.92
N THR A 147 -17.32 -1.36 2.08
CA THR A 147 -16.43 -2.20 1.30
C THR A 147 -15.46 -2.98 2.18
N VAL A 148 -14.83 -2.33 3.17
CA VAL A 148 -13.94 -3.01 4.13
C VAL A 148 -14.71 -4.04 4.95
N ARG A 149 -15.92 -3.72 5.43
CA ARG A 149 -16.75 -4.70 6.15
C ARG A 149 -17.11 -5.92 5.31
N ALA A 150 -17.41 -5.73 4.02
CA ALA A 150 -17.70 -6.83 3.11
C ALA A 150 -16.48 -7.75 2.92
N TRP A 151 -15.30 -7.18 2.65
CA TRP A 151 -14.05 -7.94 2.57
C TRP A 151 -13.67 -8.60 3.89
N TYR A 152 -13.91 -7.91 5.01
CA TYR A 152 -13.64 -8.46 6.32
C TYR A 152 -14.48 -9.72 6.55
N ALA A 153 -15.79 -9.64 6.33
CA ALA A 153 -16.70 -10.79 6.41
C ALA A 153 -16.25 -11.93 5.48
N TYR A 154 -15.89 -11.63 4.23
CA TYR A 154 -15.34 -12.61 3.30
C TYR A 154 -14.11 -13.34 3.87
N PHE A 155 -13.14 -12.62 4.43
CA PHE A 155 -11.98 -13.26 5.06
C PHE A 155 -12.33 -13.99 6.37
N LEU A 156 -13.39 -13.59 7.08
CA LEU A 156 -13.87 -14.31 8.27
C LEU A 156 -14.38 -15.72 7.94
N GLU A 157 -14.96 -15.92 6.76
CA GLU A 157 -15.42 -17.21 6.26
C GLU A 157 -14.27 -18.16 5.88
N GLY A 158 -13.03 -17.69 5.91
CA GLY A 158 -11.83 -18.49 5.65
C GLY A 158 -11.33 -18.43 4.21
N HIS A 159 -11.93 -17.59 3.37
CA HIS A 159 -11.42 -17.33 2.03
C HIS A 159 -10.03 -16.69 2.08
N THR A 160 -9.23 -16.93 1.04
CA THR A 160 -7.87 -16.36 0.93
C THR A 160 -7.63 -15.87 -0.49
N VAL A 161 -6.86 -14.78 -0.63
CA VAL A 161 -6.36 -14.35 -1.94
C VAL A 161 -5.08 -15.13 -2.22
N VAL A 162 -5.07 -15.86 -3.33
CA VAL A 162 -3.86 -16.56 -3.79
C VAL A 162 -3.01 -15.54 -4.55
N PRO A 163 -1.73 -15.35 -4.20
CA PRO A 163 -0.86 -14.46 -4.95
C PRO A 163 -0.77 -14.88 -6.42
N ASP A 164 -0.75 -13.94 -7.34
CA ASP A 164 -0.70 -14.21 -8.79
C ASP A 164 0.60 -14.93 -9.23
N GLY A 165 1.54 -15.12 -8.29
CA GLY A 165 2.87 -15.70 -8.48
C GLY A 165 3.05 -17.20 -8.16
N SER A 166 2.01 -18.04 -8.15
CA SER A 166 2.19 -19.50 -8.00
C SER A 166 1.34 -20.38 -8.93
N ALA A 167 0.86 -19.83 -10.05
CA ALA A 167 0.53 -20.67 -11.19
C ALA A 167 1.84 -21.15 -11.84
N GLY A 168 2.24 -22.38 -11.50
CA GLY A 168 3.40 -23.05 -12.06
C GLY A 168 3.45 -22.92 -13.58
N SER A 169 4.68 -22.77 -14.09
CA SER A 169 5.02 -22.78 -15.52
C SER A 169 4.23 -23.85 -16.28
N SER A 170 3.19 -23.44 -16.98
CA SER A 170 2.68 -24.15 -18.14
C SER A 170 2.59 -23.14 -19.25
N VAL A 171 3.78 -22.81 -19.78
CA VAL A 171 3.92 -22.13 -21.06
C VAL A 171 3.30 -23.07 -22.10
N ARG A 172 2.00 -22.90 -22.37
CA ARG A 172 1.40 -23.48 -23.56
C ARG A 172 1.84 -22.61 -24.73
N SER A 173 2.98 -22.97 -25.30
CA SER A 173 3.49 -22.45 -26.57
C SER A 173 2.36 -22.32 -27.57
N SER A 174 1.96 -21.08 -27.87
CA SER A 174 1.14 -20.75 -29.02
C SER A 174 2.02 -19.88 -29.90
N ALA A 175 2.73 -20.55 -30.81
CA ALA A 175 3.60 -19.93 -31.79
C ALA A 175 2.82 -18.93 -32.64
N ARG A 176 3.34 -17.70 -32.76
CA ARG A 176 2.91 -16.73 -33.77
C ARG A 176 3.93 -16.73 -34.91
N PRO A 177 3.52 -16.81 -36.19
CA PRO A 177 4.47 -16.81 -37.30
C PRO A 177 5.09 -15.42 -37.48
N ALA A 178 6.41 -15.39 -37.69
CA ALA A 178 7.16 -14.21 -38.09
C ALA A 178 7.01 -13.94 -39.61
N PRO A 179 7.07 -12.69 -40.08
CA PRO A 179 7.58 -12.39 -41.40
C PRO A 179 9.07 -12.07 -41.34
N SER A 180 9.82 -12.88 -42.09
CA SER A 180 11.19 -12.70 -42.54
C SER A 180 11.37 -11.38 -43.30
N HIS A 181 12.51 -10.68 -43.12
CA HIS A 181 13.31 -10.05 -44.19
C HIS A 181 14.70 -9.64 -43.63
N SER A 182 15.75 -9.86 -44.44
CA SER A 182 17.17 -9.48 -44.24
C SER A 182 17.83 -9.42 -45.63
N PRO A 183 19.04 -8.83 -45.85
CA PRO A 183 19.69 -7.66 -45.22
C PRO A 183 20.49 -6.70 -46.19
N LYS A 184 20.87 -5.49 -45.67
CA LYS A 184 22.09 -4.63 -45.93
C LYS A 184 22.34 -3.95 -47.32
N PRO A 185 23.27 -2.95 -47.50
CA PRO A 185 24.40 -2.51 -46.63
C PRO A 185 24.71 -0.98 -46.44
N ALA A 186 25.35 -0.70 -45.28
CA ALA A 186 26.44 0.24 -44.89
C ALA A 186 26.76 1.58 -45.62
N ARG A 187 27.01 2.65 -44.82
CA ARG A 187 28.27 3.47 -44.84
C ARG A 187 28.34 4.51 -43.69
N THR A 188 29.51 4.58 -43.02
CA THR A 188 30.07 5.64 -42.16
C THR A 188 30.78 6.73 -43.02
N PRO A 189 31.10 7.98 -42.57
CA PRO A 189 31.96 8.30 -41.40
C PRO A 189 31.70 9.62 -40.59
N LYS A 190 32.43 9.74 -39.46
CA LYS A 190 32.66 10.92 -38.57
C LYS A 190 33.66 11.93 -39.23
N PRO A 191 33.79 13.23 -38.86
CA PRO A 191 34.39 13.68 -37.59
C PRO A 191 33.81 14.99 -36.95
N THR A 192 34.25 15.25 -35.70
CA THR A 192 34.05 16.38 -34.76
C THR A 192 34.52 17.77 -35.27
N PRO A 193 34.10 18.90 -34.61
CA PRO A 193 35.00 19.56 -33.65
C PRO A 193 34.33 20.21 -32.41
N LYS A 194 35.15 20.41 -31.35
CA LYS A 194 34.95 21.27 -30.16
C LYS A 194 35.94 22.47 -30.30
N PRO A 195 35.66 23.70 -29.81
CA PRO A 195 36.12 24.16 -28.48
C PRO A 195 35.06 25.04 -27.76
N SER A 196 34.79 24.87 -26.44
CA SER A 196 35.47 25.44 -25.26
C SER A 196 35.15 26.93 -24.98
N HIS A 197 34.37 27.23 -23.93
CA HIS A 197 34.59 28.36 -23.02
C HIS A 197 34.07 28.05 -21.60
N ARG A 198 34.78 28.58 -20.61
CA ARG A 198 34.80 28.32 -19.15
C ARG A 198 34.15 29.54 -18.39
N PRO A 199 34.17 29.67 -17.05
CA PRO A 199 33.05 29.45 -16.11
C PRO A 199 32.63 30.72 -15.31
N SER A 200 31.81 30.50 -14.27
CA SER A 200 31.39 31.36 -13.12
C SER A 200 29.89 31.69 -13.19
N ALA A 201 29.08 31.55 -12.14
CA ALA A 201 29.34 31.82 -10.73
C ALA A 201 28.52 30.95 -9.75
N THR A 202 29.09 30.75 -8.57
CA THR A 202 28.46 30.29 -7.32
C THR A 202 27.70 31.44 -6.64
N PRO A 203 26.60 31.15 -5.92
CA PRO A 203 26.52 31.63 -4.53
C PRO A 203 26.10 30.53 -3.52
N SER A 204 26.62 30.70 -2.30
CA SER A 204 26.55 29.85 -1.10
C SER A 204 25.16 29.74 -0.44
N PRO A 205 24.93 28.74 0.45
CA PRO A 205 23.63 28.47 1.08
C PRO A 205 23.43 29.24 2.40
N PRO A 206 22.19 29.47 2.87
CA PRO A 206 21.92 29.88 4.24
C PRO A 206 21.48 28.73 5.16
N ALA A 207 22.24 28.59 6.24
CA ALA A 207 21.93 28.23 7.64
C ALA A 207 20.85 27.20 8.01
N SER A 208 21.31 26.16 8.73
CA SER A 208 20.53 25.29 9.63
C SER A 208 19.94 26.05 10.83
N PRO A 209 18.82 25.57 11.38
CA PRO A 209 18.52 25.69 12.80
C PRO A 209 18.58 24.33 13.53
N THR A 210 19.23 24.35 14.68
CA THR A 210 19.33 23.30 15.72
C THR A 210 17.98 22.88 16.30
N PRO A 211 17.87 21.66 16.89
CA PRO A 211 16.61 21.10 17.37
C PRO A 211 16.23 21.71 18.72
N SER A 212 14.96 22.09 18.86
CA SER A 212 14.36 22.49 20.14
C SER A 212 13.49 21.36 20.67
N ASN A 213 13.92 20.73 21.77
CA ASN A 213 13.15 19.75 22.51
C ASN A 213 11.95 20.42 23.19
N SER A 214 10.74 20.01 22.80
CA SER A 214 9.52 20.23 23.58
C SER A 214 8.64 18.99 23.49
N HIS A 215 8.65 18.17 24.54
CA HIS A 215 7.53 17.28 24.84
C HIS A 215 6.26 18.12 25.10
N PRO A 216 5.08 17.62 24.72
CA PRO A 216 4.12 17.32 25.78
C PRO A 216 3.34 16.00 25.61
N ALA A 217 2.85 15.58 26.77
CA ALA A 217 2.05 14.42 27.15
C ALA A 217 0.88 14.01 26.24
N ALA A 218 0.75 12.68 26.11
CA ALA A 218 -0.44 11.85 26.29
C ALA A 218 -1.82 12.42 25.90
N GLY A 219 -2.37 11.89 24.81
CA GLY A 219 -3.79 12.02 24.47
C GLY A 219 -4.06 11.76 22.99
N THR A 220 -3.59 10.65 22.42
CA THR A 220 -3.66 10.44 20.96
C THR A 220 -4.94 9.70 20.59
N SER A 221 -6.04 10.42 20.41
CA SER A 221 -7.02 10.02 19.41
C SER A 221 -6.35 10.23 18.04
N PRO A 222 -6.22 9.20 17.18
CA PRO A 222 -5.60 9.39 15.88
C PRO A 222 -6.42 10.39 15.05
N GLU A 223 -5.71 11.27 14.36
CA GLU A 223 -6.30 12.13 13.35
C GLU A 223 -6.81 11.25 12.20
N PRO A 224 -8.01 11.51 11.64
CA PRO A 224 -8.49 10.77 10.48
C PRO A 224 -7.46 10.87 9.36
N LEU A 225 -7.15 9.74 8.73
CA LEU A 225 -6.40 9.77 7.47
C LEU A 225 -7.18 10.59 6.45
N THR A 226 -6.47 11.35 5.63
CA THR A 226 -7.09 12.05 4.51
C THR A 226 -7.82 11.02 3.63
N PRO A 227 -9.09 11.29 3.27
CA PRO A 227 -9.90 10.30 2.57
C PRO A 227 -9.28 9.98 1.20
N MET A 228 -8.86 8.73 1.03
CA MET A 228 -8.52 8.16 -0.28
C MET A 228 -9.79 7.78 -1.02
N PRO A 229 -9.82 7.80 -2.36
CA PRO A 229 -10.94 7.19 -3.07
C PRO A 229 -10.97 5.68 -2.81
N THR A 230 -12.16 5.15 -2.56
CA THR A 230 -12.39 3.70 -2.67
C THR A 230 -12.19 3.24 -4.11
N PRO A 231 -11.41 2.19 -4.39
CA PRO A 231 -11.49 1.55 -5.70
C PRO A 231 -12.90 0.97 -5.89
N SER A 232 -13.46 1.14 -7.08
CA SER A 232 -14.60 0.33 -7.52
C SER A 232 -14.10 -1.08 -7.76
N ILE A 233 -14.44 -2.01 -6.87
CA ILE A 233 -14.18 -3.43 -7.07
C ILE A 233 -15.52 -4.14 -7.31
N ASP A 234 -15.62 -4.79 -8.48
CA ASP A 234 -16.58 -5.86 -8.72
C ASP A 234 -16.19 -7.03 -7.82
N LEU A 235 -17.11 -7.42 -6.92
CA LEU A 235 -17.03 -8.70 -6.24
C LEU A 235 -16.86 -9.80 -7.31
N PRO A 236 -16.01 -10.83 -7.11
CA PRO A 236 -15.98 -11.95 -8.04
C PRO A 236 -17.38 -12.55 -8.10
N THR A 237 -18.07 -12.32 -9.21
CA THR A 237 -19.37 -12.93 -9.46
C THR A 237 -19.13 -14.41 -9.72
N GLU A 238 -19.78 -15.22 -8.89
CA GLU A 238 -20.06 -16.65 -9.07
C GLU A 238 -20.13 -17.05 -10.55
N ASN A 239 -19.03 -17.50 -11.14
CA ASN A 239 -19.07 -18.09 -12.48
C ASN A 239 -17.99 -19.18 -12.65
N VAL A 240 -17.98 -20.14 -11.71
CA VAL A 240 -17.38 -21.46 -11.92
C VAL A 240 -18.26 -22.54 -11.29
N LEU A 241 -19.45 -22.75 -11.85
CA LEU A 241 -20.17 -24.02 -11.70
C LEU A 241 -20.72 -24.43 -13.07
N PRO A 242 -20.19 -25.48 -13.73
CA PRO A 242 -20.88 -26.06 -14.88
C PRO A 242 -22.20 -26.65 -14.39
N SER A 243 -23.29 -26.16 -14.95
CA SER A 243 -24.65 -26.56 -14.62
C SER A 243 -24.89 -28.04 -14.93
N GLY A 244 -25.51 -28.72 -13.97
CA GLY A 244 -26.47 -29.78 -14.23
C GLY A 244 -25.98 -31.21 -14.02
N LEU A 245 -26.53 -31.86 -12.99
CA LEU A 245 -27.18 -33.18 -13.07
C LEU A 245 -28.21 -33.28 -11.91
N PRO A 246 -29.36 -33.96 -12.09
CA PRO A 246 -30.54 -33.77 -11.24
C PRO A 246 -30.55 -34.62 -9.97
N LEU A 247 -31.29 -34.13 -8.98
CA LEU A 247 -31.68 -34.77 -7.73
C LEU A 247 -32.40 -36.11 -7.98
N ALA A 248 -31.86 -37.20 -7.44
CA ALA A 248 -32.60 -38.45 -7.29
C ALA A 248 -33.50 -38.35 -6.06
N GLY A 249 -34.81 -38.39 -6.27
CA GLY A 249 -35.81 -38.75 -5.27
C GLY A 249 -36.32 -40.16 -5.58
N GLY A 250 -36.35 -41.02 -4.56
CA GLY A 250 -36.80 -42.41 -4.62
C GLY A 250 -36.18 -43.24 -3.52
#